data_AF-A0A1G2L9D6-F1
#
_entry.id   AF-A0A1G2L9D6-F1
#
_cell.length_a   1.000
_cell.length_b   1.000
_cell.length_c   1.000
_cell.angle_alpha   90.00
_cell.angle_beta   90.00
_cell.angle_gamma   90.00
#
_symmetry.space_group_name_H-M   'P 1'
#
loop_
_entity.id
_entity.type
_entity.pdbx_description
1 polymer ?
#
loop_
_entity_poly.entity_id
_entity_poly.type
_entity_poly.pdbx_seq_one_letter_code
_entity_poly.pdbx_strand_id
1 'polypeptide(L)'
;MYDWERIFSIFLYQIFPALVLYAALLGYFRLIVPKFIPLIADAEKNSEQLKEYGYTHLKQIIFSVLLPTTLLFAPVLEELLFRAVPVLLFDRLSEMAWVGIVASAALFSFTHRNGNFIVKSVAKAEGVDVSPRQRVAALISSFVLGIVCGWVAIKNQSLWYAIGTHFLWNLLLPVAGGIVWFCTALLFIIYEKIRDLFHALSWKERNMARRRTLEYRDEYEDPLEQDWYDRIETMPQEENDPERDEWRERNRDLK
;
A
#
# COMPACT_ATOMS: atom_id res chain seq x y z
N MET A 1 -40.26 12.84 28.28
CA MET A 1 -39.72 12.71 29.65
C MET A 1 -38.34 12.09 29.51
N TYR A 2 -37.28 12.72 30.01
CA TYR A 2 -35.94 12.12 29.95
C TYR A 2 -35.90 10.89 30.85
N ASP A 3 -35.54 9.75 30.28
CA ASP A 3 -35.32 8.51 31.03
C ASP A 3 -33.95 8.59 31.72
N TRP A 4 -33.95 9.22 32.90
CA TRP A 4 -32.75 9.43 33.71
C TRP A 4 -32.13 8.11 34.18
N GLU A 5 -32.93 7.06 34.38
CA GLU A 5 -32.44 5.74 34.76
C GLU A 5 -31.61 5.13 33.63
N ARG A 6 -32.10 5.22 32.38
CA ARG A 6 -31.33 4.79 31.20
C ARG A 6 -30.04 5.59 31.06
N ILE A 7 -30.10 6.91 31.14
CA ILE A 7 -28.91 7.78 31.01
C ILE A 7 -27.87 7.42 32.09
N PHE A 8 -28.32 7.26 33.33
CA PHE A 8 -27.45 6.89 34.45
C PHE A 8 -26.83 5.50 34.24
N SER A 9 -27.61 4.53 33.75
CA SER A 9 -27.13 3.18 33.44
C SER A 9 -26.08 3.19 32.32
N ILE A 10 -26.33 3.88 31.20
CA ILE A 10 -25.34 4.02 30.11
C ILE A 10 -24.06 4.69 30.63
N PHE A 11 -24.20 5.73 31.44
CA PHE A 11 -23.04 6.40 32.02
C PHE A 11 -22.24 5.44 32.93
N LEU A 12 -22.90 4.79 33.89
CA LEU A 12 -22.25 3.97 34.91
C LEU A 12 -21.61 2.69 34.32
N TYR A 13 -22.26 2.05 33.36
CA TYR A 13 -21.84 0.74 32.83
C TYR A 13 -21.09 0.81 31.50
N GLN A 14 -21.09 1.95 30.81
CA GLN A 14 -20.42 2.07 29.51
C GLN A 14 -19.41 3.22 29.48
N ILE A 15 -19.86 4.44 29.78
CA ILE A 15 -18.99 5.62 29.66
C ILE A 15 -17.94 5.63 30.76
N PHE A 16 -18.34 5.46 32.02
CA PHE A 16 -17.43 5.47 33.16
C PHE A 16 -16.37 4.36 33.05
N PRO A 17 -16.69 3.10 32.74
CA PRO A 17 -15.65 2.08 32.62
C PRO A 17 -14.79 2.27 31.36
N ALA A 18 -15.31 2.85 30.27
CA ALA A 18 -14.49 3.27 29.13
C ALA A 18 -13.53 4.41 29.49
N LEU A 19 -13.93 5.38 30.33
CA LEU A 19 -13.05 6.42 30.87
C LEU A 19 -11.98 5.84 31.79
N VAL A 20 -12.32 4.86 32.64
CA VAL A 20 -11.36 4.13 33.47
C VAL A 20 -10.35 3.38 32.60
N LEU A 21 -10.81 2.69 31.56
CA LEU A 21 -9.94 2.02 30.59
C LEU A 21 -9.03 3.04 29.89
N TYR A 22 -9.57 4.17 29.45
CA TYR A 22 -8.78 5.25 28.84
C TYR A 22 -7.70 5.78 29.80
N ALA A 23 -8.04 6.02 31.07
CA ALA A 23 -7.10 6.46 32.08
C ALA A 23 -6.01 5.40 32.36
N ALA A 24 -6.37 4.12 32.39
CA ALA A 24 -5.42 3.03 32.52
C ALA A 24 -4.45 2.97 31.33
N LEU A 25 -4.95 3.16 30.10
CA LEU A 25 -4.12 3.21 28.90
C LEU A 25 -3.21 4.45 28.90
N LEU A 26 -3.68 5.62 29.32
CA LEU A 26 -2.82 6.79 29.52
C LEU A 26 -1.70 6.51 30.52
N GLY A 27 -2.02 5.86 31.64
CA GLY A 27 -1.03 5.41 32.63
C GLY A 27 0.00 4.45 32.01
N TYR A 28 -0.47 3.46 31.24
CA TYR A 28 0.39 2.55 30.48
C TYR A 28 1.35 3.31 29.56
N PHE A 29 0.86 4.21 28.71
CA PHE A 29 1.73 4.96 27.80
C PHE A 29 2.71 5.86 28.55
N ARG A 30 2.28 6.48 29.65
CA ARG A 30 3.17 7.29 30.50
C ARG A 30 4.32 6.48 31.10
N LEU A 31 4.13 5.19 31.35
CA LEU A 31 5.16 4.30 31.89
C LEU A 31 6.05 3.67 30.79
N ILE A 32 5.47 3.40 29.62
CA ILE A 32 6.13 2.65 28.55
C ILE A 32 6.84 3.58 27.56
N VAL A 33 6.18 4.64 27.09
CA VAL A 33 6.73 5.54 26.05
C VAL A 33 8.06 6.17 26.47
N PRO A 34 8.26 6.65 27.73
CA PRO A 34 9.54 7.22 28.13
C PRO A 34 10.72 6.26 28.03
N LYS A 35 10.50 4.94 28.12
CA LYS A 35 11.58 3.94 27.95
C LYS A 35 12.13 3.92 26.52
N PHE A 36 11.35 4.39 25.55
CA PHE A 36 11.75 4.49 24.15
C PHE A 36 12.28 5.87 23.76
N ILE A 37 12.13 6.91 24.60
CA ILE A 37 12.63 8.27 24.29
C ILE A 37 14.16 8.30 24.16
N PRO A 38 14.97 7.77 25.12
CA PRO A 38 16.41 7.71 24.96
C PRO A 38 16.82 6.93 23.71
N LEU A 39 16.08 5.86 23.39
CA LEU A 39 16.35 4.98 22.26
C LEU A 39 16.14 5.70 20.91
N ILE A 40 15.09 6.53 20.81
CA ILE A 40 14.83 7.36 19.62
C ILE A 40 15.88 8.48 19.50
N ALA A 41 16.23 9.12 20.62
CA ALA A 41 17.19 10.23 20.65
C ALA A 41 18.63 9.81 20.29
N ASP A 42 19.05 8.60 20.67
CA ASP A 42 20.35 8.05 20.26
C ASP A 42 20.36 7.65 18.80
N ALA A 43 19.25 7.11 18.30
CA ALA A 43 19.12 6.75 16.89
C ALA A 43 19.18 7.99 15.98
N GLU A 44 18.55 9.11 16.36
CA GLU A 44 18.60 10.37 15.57
C GLU A 44 20.02 10.92 15.38
N LYS A 45 20.96 10.59 16.27
CA LYS A 45 22.35 11.07 16.21
C LYS A 45 23.24 10.27 15.26
N ASN A 46 22.84 9.04 14.88
CA ASN A 46 23.61 8.17 13.98
C ASN A 46 22.67 7.44 13.00
N SER A 47 22.58 7.94 11.76
CA SER A 47 21.67 7.40 10.75
C SER A 47 21.90 5.94 10.37
N GLU A 48 23.14 5.43 10.48
CA GLU A 48 23.45 4.02 10.26
C GLU A 48 23.03 3.14 11.45
N GLN A 49 23.26 3.60 12.68
CA GLN A 49 22.76 2.91 13.88
C GLN A 49 21.23 2.89 13.89
N LEU A 50 20.56 3.92 13.39
CA LEU A 50 19.09 3.98 13.30
C LEU A 50 18.50 2.87 12.40
N LYS A 51 19.22 2.48 11.33
CA LYS A 51 18.82 1.34 10.49
C LYS A 51 18.97 0.02 11.24
N GLU A 52 20.16 -0.26 11.78
CA GLU A 52 20.45 -1.51 12.47
C GLU A 52 19.60 -1.67 13.75
N TYR A 53 19.50 -0.61 14.54
CA TYR A 53 18.72 -0.52 15.77
C TYR A 53 17.22 -0.64 15.53
N GLY A 54 16.73 0.02 14.47
CA GLY A 54 15.37 -0.11 13.98
C GLY A 54 15.02 -1.58 13.80
N TYR A 55 15.82 -2.35 13.06
CA TYR A 55 15.57 -3.77 12.87
C TYR A 55 15.57 -4.60 14.16
N THR A 56 16.45 -4.30 15.12
CA THR A 56 16.56 -5.06 16.38
C THR A 56 15.38 -4.81 17.33
N HIS A 57 14.88 -3.57 17.42
CA HIS A 57 13.86 -3.17 18.41
C HIS A 57 12.48 -2.89 17.80
N LEU A 58 12.33 -2.94 16.48
CA LEU A 58 11.07 -2.69 15.77
C LEU A 58 9.91 -3.50 16.35
N LYS A 59 10.14 -4.79 16.65
CA LYS A 59 9.11 -5.65 17.24
C LYS A 59 8.64 -5.09 18.58
N GLN A 60 9.56 -4.68 19.45
CA GLN A 60 9.20 -4.14 20.77
C GLN A 60 8.41 -2.83 20.64
N ILE A 61 8.84 -1.93 19.75
CA ILE A 61 8.13 -0.66 19.50
C ILE A 61 6.73 -0.93 18.92
N ILE A 62 6.60 -1.86 17.96
CA ILE A 62 5.31 -2.23 17.38
C ILE A 62 4.38 -2.80 18.45
N PHE A 63 4.82 -3.79 19.24
CA PHE A 63 3.96 -4.48 20.20
C PHE A 63 3.69 -3.66 21.48
N SER A 64 4.61 -2.80 21.91
CA SER A 64 4.46 -2.02 23.15
C SER A 64 3.92 -0.61 22.95
N VAL A 65 3.98 -0.06 21.73
CA VAL A 65 3.51 1.31 21.47
C VAL A 65 2.51 1.32 20.32
N LEU A 66 2.90 0.87 19.13
CA LEU A 66 2.10 1.09 17.92
C LEU A 66 0.76 0.32 17.95
N LEU A 67 0.80 -0.99 18.25
CA LEU A 67 -0.39 -1.84 18.30
C LEU A 67 -1.35 -1.42 19.43
N PRO A 68 -0.91 -1.24 20.70
CA PRO A 68 -1.81 -0.76 21.75
C PRO A 68 -2.43 0.60 21.42
N THR A 69 -1.67 1.50 20.78
CA THR A 69 -2.18 2.84 20.41
C THR A 69 -3.26 2.73 19.33
N THR A 70 -2.97 2.02 18.25
CA THR A 70 -3.83 1.94 17.06
C THR A 70 -5.04 1.04 17.26
N LEU A 71 -4.89 -0.06 17.99
CA LEU A 71 -5.97 -1.03 18.18
C LEU A 71 -6.84 -0.70 19.38
N LEU A 72 -6.31 -0.14 20.46
CA LEU A 72 -7.05 0.01 21.71
C LEU A 72 -7.24 1.47 22.12
N PHE A 73 -6.16 2.23 22.25
CA PHE A 73 -6.22 3.59 22.77
C PHE A 73 -7.02 4.54 21.88
N ALA A 74 -6.67 4.61 20.59
CA ALA A 74 -7.34 5.49 19.65
C ALA A 74 -8.83 5.12 19.51
N PRO A 75 -9.22 3.84 19.30
CA PRO A 75 -10.63 3.47 19.27
C PRO A 75 -11.40 3.82 20.55
N VAL A 76 -10.85 3.57 21.74
CA VAL A 76 -11.53 3.94 23.00
C VAL A 76 -11.78 5.44 23.08
N LEU A 77 -10.77 6.26 22.79
CA LEU A 77 -10.88 7.71 22.83
C LEU A 77 -11.87 8.24 21.77
N GLU A 78 -11.75 7.76 20.54
CA GLU A 78 -12.56 8.22 19.41
C GLU A 78 -14.03 7.85 19.60
N GLU A 79 -14.32 6.62 20.03
CA GLU A 79 -15.71 6.22 20.29
C GLU A 79 -16.30 6.97 21.51
N LEU A 80 -15.52 7.23 22.56
CA LEU A 80 -15.95 8.09 23.67
C LEU A 80 -16.31 9.50 23.19
N LEU A 81 -15.49 10.10 22.32
CA LEU A 81 -15.72 11.46 21.85
C LEU A 81 -16.91 11.56 20.89
N PHE A 82 -17.02 10.62 19.96
CA PHE A 82 -17.96 10.76 18.87
C PHE A 82 -19.23 9.92 19.02
N ARG A 83 -19.20 8.80 19.74
CA ARG A 83 -20.33 7.83 19.80
C ARG A 83 -21.05 7.84 21.14
N ALA A 84 -20.39 8.22 22.23
CA ALA A 84 -21.06 8.34 23.53
C ALA A 84 -22.25 9.32 23.48
N VAL A 85 -22.12 10.45 22.78
CA VAL A 85 -23.19 11.45 22.66
C VAL A 85 -24.43 10.88 21.94
N PRO A 86 -24.33 10.32 20.70
CA PRO A 86 -25.47 9.66 20.07
C PRO A 86 -26.09 8.53 20.91
N VAL A 87 -25.30 7.71 21.59
CA VAL A 87 -25.82 6.61 22.44
C VAL A 87 -26.62 7.14 23.63
N LEU A 88 -26.18 8.24 24.24
CA LEU A 88 -26.93 8.90 25.31
C LEU A 88 -28.23 9.54 24.80
N LEU A 89 -28.21 10.14 23.61
CA LEU A 89 -29.38 10.86 23.08
C LEU A 89 -30.45 9.93 22.49
N PHE A 90 -30.07 8.79 21.92
CA PHE A 90 -30.97 7.91 21.18
C PHE A 90 -31.04 6.52 21.78
N ASP A 91 -32.25 6.04 22.01
CA ASP A 91 -32.60 4.73 22.56
C ASP A 91 -32.74 3.64 21.48
N ARG A 92 -32.99 4.04 20.23
CA ARG A 92 -33.15 3.16 19.07
C ARG A 92 -32.81 3.88 17.77
N LEU A 93 -32.71 3.09 16.70
CA LEU A 93 -32.56 3.60 15.33
C LEU A 93 -33.85 4.30 14.89
N SER A 94 -33.93 5.61 15.12
CA SER A 94 -34.94 6.52 14.59
C SER A 94 -34.37 7.38 13.46
N GLU A 95 -35.21 8.10 12.73
CA GLU A 95 -34.76 9.08 11.73
C GLU A 95 -33.83 10.13 12.34
N MET A 96 -34.15 10.62 13.54
CA MET A 96 -33.29 11.56 14.28
C MET A 96 -31.97 10.92 14.72
N ALA A 97 -31.97 9.62 15.06
CA ALA A 97 -30.73 8.90 15.37
C ALA A 97 -29.80 8.86 14.15
N TRP A 98 -30.33 8.67 12.94
CA TRP A 98 -29.54 8.73 11.72
C TRP A 98 -28.90 10.10 11.48
N VAL A 99 -29.61 11.19 11.78
CA VAL A 99 -29.02 12.54 11.73
C VAL A 99 -27.84 12.66 12.69
N GLY A 100 -27.98 12.15 13.92
CA GLY A 100 -26.90 12.12 14.91
C GLY A 100 -25.71 11.26 14.47
N ILE A 101 -25.98 10.06 13.90
CA ILE A 101 -24.95 9.17 13.35
C ILE A 101 -24.17 9.86 12.23
N VAL A 102 -24.86 10.47 11.26
CA VAL A 102 -24.24 11.13 10.11
C VAL A 102 -23.43 12.35 10.56
N ALA A 103 -23.97 13.18 11.46
CA ALA A 103 -23.25 14.34 11.99
C ALA A 103 -21.96 13.92 12.73
N SER A 104 -22.06 12.91 13.60
CA SER A 104 -20.91 12.35 14.30
C SER A 104 -19.88 11.72 13.36
N ALA A 105 -20.33 11.02 12.31
CA ALA A 105 -19.45 10.45 11.27
C ALA A 105 -18.74 11.52 10.44
N ALA A 106 -19.41 12.63 10.12
CA ALA A 106 -18.81 13.76 9.42
C ALA A 106 -17.74 14.47 10.26
N LEU A 107 -18.01 14.69 11.56
CA LEU A 107 -17.02 15.25 12.48
C LEU A 107 -15.80 14.31 12.63
N PHE A 108 -16.05 13.02 12.80
CA PHE A 108 -15.01 12.01 12.91
C PHE A 108 -14.18 11.88 11.63
N SER A 109 -14.78 11.93 10.44
CA SER A 109 -14.01 11.90 9.20
C SER A 109 -13.17 13.15 9.03
N PHE A 110 -13.68 14.32 9.43
CA PHE A 110 -12.94 15.58 9.31
C PHE A 110 -11.66 15.60 10.16
N THR A 111 -11.63 14.97 11.34
CA THR A 111 -10.40 14.84 12.14
C THR A 111 -9.35 13.95 11.45
N HIS A 112 -9.78 13.10 10.51
CA HIS A 112 -8.96 12.21 9.70
C HIS A 112 -8.61 12.75 8.30
N ARG A 113 -8.94 13.99 7.98
CA ARG A 113 -8.72 14.61 6.64
C ARG A 113 -7.28 14.54 6.12
N ASN A 114 -6.31 14.47 7.02
CA ASN A 114 -4.88 14.42 6.70
C ASN A 114 -4.32 12.99 6.78
N GLY A 115 -5.17 11.97 6.74
CA GLY A 115 -4.78 10.57 6.91
C GLY A 115 -4.67 10.13 8.38
N ASN A 116 -4.49 8.83 8.57
CA ASN A 116 -4.21 8.24 9.88
C ASN A 116 -2.78 8.59 10.36
N PHE A 117 -2.50 8.33 11.64
CA PHE A 117 -1.21 8.66 12.27
C PHE A 117 0.00 8.09 11.51
N ILE A 118 -0.13 6.87 10.98
CA ILE A 118 0.94 6.19 10.22
C ILE A 118 1.22 6.94 8.91
N VAL A 119 0.19 7.21 8.11
CA VAL A 119 0.34 7.91 6.82
C VAL A 119 0.96 9.29 7.02
N LYS A 120 0.53 10.04 8.05
CA LYS A 120 1.16 11.32 8.41
C LYS A 120 2.62 11.17 8.80
N SER A 121 2.94 10.16 9.59
CA SER A 121 4.31 9.95 10.08
C SER A 121 5.26 9.58 8.93
N VAL A 122 4.80 8.75 7.99
CA VAL A 122 5.56 8.38 6.80
C VAL A 122 5.76 9.58 5.88
N ALA A 123 4.69 10.30 5.55
CA ALA A 123 4.77 11.49 4.70
C ALA A 123 5.73 12.55 5.29
N LYS A 124 5.62 12.80 6.60
CA LYS A 124 6.53 13.70 7.32
C LYS A 124 7.98 13.21 7.29
N ALA A 125 8.23 11.90 7.46
CA ALA A 125 9.57 11.33 7.41
C ALA A 125 10.21 11.43 6.03
N GLU A 126 9.40 11.31 4.98
CA GLU A 126 9.82 11.46 3.58
C GLU A 126 9.90 12.93 3.13
N GLY A 127 9.52 13.89 3.98
CA GLY A 127 9.49 15.32 3.63
C GLY A 127 8.43 15.66 2.56
N VAL A 128 7.44 14.78 2.37
CA VAL A 128 6.38 14.94 1.39
C VAL A 128 5.03 15.18 2.06
N ASP A 129 4.13 15.83 1.34
CA ASP A 129 2.76 16.02 1.80
C ASP A 129 1.90 14.79 1.49
N VAL A 130 0.93 14.49 2.35
CA VAL A 130 -0.05 13.43 2.10
C VAL A 130 -0.82 13.75 0.82
N SER A 131 -0.78 12.83 -0.16
CA SER A 131 -1.38 13.06 -1.47
C SER A 131 -2.88 13.35 -1.38
N PRO A 132 -3.46 14.15 -2.30
CA PRO A 132 -4.90 14.42 -2.30
C PRO A 132 -5.75 13.15 -2.33
N ARG A 133 -5.31 12.12 -3.08
CA ARG A 133 -5.99 10.82 -3.15
C ARG A 133 -6.04 10.12 -1.80
N GLN A 134 -4.94 10.11 -1.05
CA GLN A 134 -4.89 9.53 0.30
C GLN A 134 -5.77 10.30 1.29
N ARG A 135 -5.83 11.64 1.19
CA ARG A 135 -6.72 12.47 2.01
C ARG A 135 -8.20 12.14 1.75
N VAL A 136 -8.59 12.05 0.48
CA VAL A 136 -9.96 11.69 0.09
C VAL A 136 -10.30 10.27 0.53
N ALA A 137 -9.40 9.31 0.32
CA ALA A 137 -9.59 7.94 0.77
C ALA A 137 -9.78 7.86 2.29
N ALA A 138 -8.96 8.58 3.06
CA ALA A 138 -9.08 8.65 4.51
C ALA A 138 -10.41 9.26 4.96
N LEU A 139 -10.85 10.36 4.33
CA LEU A 139 -12.14 10.98 4.61
C LEU A 139 -13.29 10.00 4.39
N ILE A 140 -13.31 9.32 3.24
CA ILE A 140 -14.37 8.37 2.89
C ILE A 140 -14.33 7.16 3.84
N SER A 141 -13.16 6.57 4.08
CA SER A 141 -13.04 5.40 4.95
C SER A 141 -13.46 5.72 6.39
N SER A 142 -13.02 6.86 6.93
CA SER A 142 -13.39 7.28 8.29
C SER A 142 -14.86 7.65 8.37
N PHE A 143 -15.44 8.25 7.33
CA PHE A 143 -16.88 8.50 7.30
C PHE A 143 -17.69 7.20 7.33
N VAL A 144 -17.34 6.23 6.49
CA VAL A 144 -18.00 4.91 6.45
C VAL A 144 -17.86 4.20 7.80
N LEU A 145 -16.66 4.15 8.37
CA LEU A 145 -16.44 3.59 9.70
C LEU A 145 -17.31 4.29 10.75
N GLY A 146 -17.37 5.62 10.70
CA GLY A 146 -18.20 6.40 11.61
C GLY A 146 -19.69 6.07 11.52
N ILE A 147 -20.21 5.87 10.31
CA ILE A 147 -21.60 5.43 10.11
C ILE A 147 -21.82 4.04 10.72
N VAL A 148 -20.92 3.09 10.44
CA VAL A 148 -21.01 1.71 10.93
C VAL A 148 -20.94 1.67 12.46
N CYS A 149 -19.95 2.32 13.08
CA CYS A 149 -19.82 2.42 14.53
C CYS A 149 -21.06 3.07 15.16
N GLY A 150 -21.56 4.17 14.58
CA GLY A 150 -22.77 4.84 15.08
C GLY A 150 -24.01 3.96 15.00
N TRP A 151 -24.21 3.26 13.88
CA TRP A 151 -25.32 2.32 13.71
C TRP A 151 -25.24 1.16 14.69
N VAL A 152 -24.08 0.52 14.83
CA VAL A 152 -23.85 -0.58 15.78
C VAL A 152 -24.07 -0.12 17.22
N ALA A 153 -23.56 1.05 17.59
CA ALA A 153 -23.65 1.58 18.95
C ALA A 153 -25.11 1.80 19.38
N ILE A 154 -25.89 2.47 18.53
CA ILE A 154 -27.30 2.78 18.83
C ILE A 154 -28.17 1.53 18.75
N LYS A 155 -27.95 0.66 17.75
CA LYS A 155 -28.72 -0.58 17.60
C LYS A 155 -28.60 -1.49 18.82
N ASN A 156 -27.40 -1.60 19.38
CA ASN A 156 -27.12 -2.45 20.54
C ASN A 156 -27.16 -1.68 21.86
N GLN A 157 -27.47 -0.38 21.83
CA GLN A 157 -27.39 0.52 22.98
C GLN A 157 -26.09 0.35 23.78
N SER A 158 -24.96 0.22 23.08
CA SER A 158 -23.70 -0.16 23.70
C SER A 158 -22.48 0.45 23.00
N LEU A 159 -21.76 1.30 23.74
CA LEU A 159 -20.50 1.89 23.30
C LEU A 159 -19.42 0.82 23.07
N TRP A 160 -19.46 -0.28 23.81
CA TRP A 160 -18.50 -1.37 23.68
C TRP A 160 -18.54 -2.05 22.32
N TYR A 161 -19.73 -2.17 21.72
CA TYR A 161 -19.83 -2.70 20.36
C TYR A 161 -19.23 -1.74 19.33
N ALA A 162 -19.30 -0.43 19.55
CA ALA A 162 -18.63 0.56 18.71
C ALA A 162 -17.11 0.45 18.83
N ILE A 163 -16.59 0.40 20.06
CA ILE A 163 -15.16 0.21 20.36
C ILE A 163 -14.65 -1.09 19.73
N GLY A 164 -15.39 -2.20 19.90
CA GLY A 164 -15.04 -3.49 19.31
C GLY A 164 -15.06 -3.46 17.77
N THR A 165 -16.05 -2.81 17.16
CA THR A 165 -16.14 -2.66 15.70
C THR A 165 -14.96 -1.85 15.16
N HIS A 166 -14.60 -0.76 15.85
CA HIS A 166 -13.46 0.07 15.49
C HIS A 166 -12.12 -0.67 15.68
N PHE A 167 -11.95 -1.39 16.81
CA PHE A 167 -10.82 -2.28 17.02
C PHE A 167 -10.67 -3.27 15.85
N LEU A 168 -11.77 -3.93 15.45
CA LEU A 168 -11.77 -4.88 14.34
C LEU A 168 -11.44 -4.20 13.01
N TRP A 169 -11.94 -3.00 12.77
CA TRP A 169 -11.60 -2.22 11.59
C TRP A 169 -10.10 -1.94 11.51
N ASN A 170 -9.49 -1.53 12.62
CA ASN A 170 -8.05 -1.26 12.70
C ASN A 170 -7.20 -2.53 12.69
N LEU A 171 -7.74 -3.67 13.11
CA LEU A 171 -7.08 -4.98 12.99
C LEU A 171 -7.12 -5.50 11.56
N LEU A 172 -8.29 -5.39 10.90
CA LEU A 172 -8.53 -6.00 9.59
C LEU A 172 -7.97 -5.18 8.44
N LEU A 173 -7.99 -3.84 8.49
CA LEU A 173 -7.47 -3.02 7.39
C LEU A 173 -5.99 -3.27 7.06
N PRO A 174 -5.07 -3.29 8.05
CA PRO A 174 -3.67 -3.60 7.81
C PRO A 174 -3.47 -5.05 7.33
N VAL A 175 -4.26 -6.00 7.86
CA VAL A 175 -4.20 -7.41 7.46
C VAL A 175 -4.69 -7.60 6.02
N ALA A 176 -5.83 -7.02 5.66
CA ALA A 176 -6.38 -7.06 4.31
C ALA A 176 -5.46 -6.34 3.31
N GLY A 177 -4.90 -5.19 3.67
CA GLY A 177 -3.89 -4.50 2.87
C GLY A 177 -2.63 -5.34 2.68
N GLY A 178 -2.17 -6.05 3.73
CA GLY A 178 -1.06 -6.99 3.67
C GLY A 178 -1.34 -8.19 2.75
N ILE A 179 -2.55 -8.74 2.79
CA ILE A 179 -3.00 -9.83 1.91
C ILE A 179 -3.01 -9.35 0.45
N VAL A 180 -3.61 -8.19 0.17
CA VAL A 180 -3.64 -7.63 -1.18
C VAL A 180 -2.23 -7.39 -1.70
N TRP A 181 -1.35 -6.81 -0.88
CA TRP A 181 0.05 -6.60 -1.25
C TRP A 181 0.77 -7.91 -1.56
N PHE A 182 0.60 -8.92 -0.71
CA PHE A 182 1.14 -10.27 -0.93
C PHE A 182 0.64 -10.88 -2.24
N CYS A 183 -0.66 -10.78 -2.54
CA CYS A 183 -1.23 -11.23 -3.79
C CYS A 183 -0.66 -10.49 -5.00
N THR A 184 -0.49 -9.16 -4.92
CA THR A 184 0.12 -8.38 -6.02
C THR A 184 1.58 -8.73 -6.24
N ALA A 185 2.36 -8.93 -5.18
CA ALA A 185 3.75 -9.38 -5.28
C ALA A 185 3.84 -10.77 -5.92
N LEU A 186 2.94 -11.68 -5.55
CA LEU A 186 2.86 -13.01 -6.14
C LEU A 186 2.52 -12.94 -7.64
N LEU A 187 1.53 -12.13 -8.03
CA LEU A 187 1.17 -11.93 -9.44
C LEU A 187 2.32 -11.34 -10.26
N PHE A 188 3.07 -10.39 -9.68
CA PHE A 188 4.25 -9.82 -10.32
C PHE A 188 5.34 -10.88 -10.54
N ILE A 189 5.63 -11.71 -9.54
CA ILE A 189 6.59 -12.82 -9.67
C ILE A 189 6.16 -13.81 -10.75
N ILE A 190 4.86 -14.13 -10.81
CA ILE A 190 4.31 -15.01 -11.86
C ILE A 190 4.47 -14.37 -13.24
N TYR A 191 4.14 -13.08 -13.37
CA TYR A 191 4.29 -12.32 -14.61
C TYR A 191 5.74 -12.33 -15.12
N GLU A 192 6.71 -12.04 -14.25
CA GLU A 192 8.13 -12.05 -14.60
C GLU A 192 8.56 -13.44 -15.12
N LYS A 193 8.15 -14.52 -14.44
CA LYS A 193 8.45 -15.90 -14.90
C LYS A 193 7.82 -16.23 -16.26
N ILE A 194 6.57 -15.80 -16.49
CA ILE A 194 5.89 -15.99 -17.78
C ILE A 194 6.62 -15.22 -18.88
N ARG A 195 6.99 -13.97 -18.62
CA ARG A 195 7.74 -13.12 -19.57
C ARG A 195 9.06 -13.78 -19.95
N ASP A 196 9.81 -14.29 -18.97
CA ASP A 196 11.09 -14.96 -19.22
C ASP A 196 10.91 -16.26 -20.03
N LEU A 197 9.84 -17.02 -19.78
CA LEU A 197 9.49 -18.19 -20.57
C LEU A 197 9.16 -17.82 -22.03
N PHE A 198 8.38 -16.75 -22.25
CA PHE A 198 8.09 -16.25 -23.60
C PHE A 198 9.35 -15.77 -24.33
N HIS A 199 10.27 -15.11 -23.62
CA HIS A 199 11.56 -14.74 -24.19
C HIS A 199 12.40 -15.97 -24.58
N ALA A 200 12.43 -17.00 -23.74
CA ALA A 200 13.13 -18.24 -24.05
C ALA A 200 12.52 -18.97 -25.26
N LEU A 201 11.18 -19.03 -25.35
CA LEU A 201 10.47 -19.63 -26.48
C LEU A 201 10.69 -18.86 -27.78
N SER A 202 10.51 -17.54 -27.76
CA SER A 202 10.74 -16.69 -28.94
C SER A 202 12.21 -16.67 -29.40
N TRP A 203 13.16 -16.84 -28.47
CA TRP A 203 14.57 -17.02 -28.82
C TRP A 203 14.82 -18.37 -29.49
N LYS A 204 14.21 -19.45 -28.96
CA LYS A 204 14.30 -20.78 -29.56
C LYS A 204 13.71 -20.81 -30.97
N GLU A 205 12.56 -20.19 -31.17
CA GLU A 205 11.92 -20.07 -32.49
C GLU A 205 12.78 -19.28 -33.48
N ARG A 206 13.31 -18.11 -33.08
CA ARG A 206 14.23 -17.32 -33.91
C ARG A 206 15.49 -18.09 -34.28
N ASN A 207 16.05 -18.87 -33.37
CA ASN A 207 17.22 -19.68 -33.65
C ASN A 207 16.92 -20.88 -34.57
N MET A 208 15.76 -21.52 -34.41
CA MET A 208 15.35 -22.59 -35.33
C MET A 208 15.09 -22.04 -36.74
N ALA A 209 14.44 -20.87 -36.86
CA ALA A 209 14.24 -20.21 -38.14
C ALA A 209 15.58 -19.87 -38.81
N ARG A 210 16.54 -19.30 -38.04
CA ARG A 210 17.89 -18.99 -38.53
C ARG A 210 18.63 -20.23 -39.04
N ARG A 211 18.57 -21.35 -38.31
CA ARG A 211 19.19 -22.62 -38.75
C ARG A 211 18.59 -23.13 -40.06
N ARG A 212 17.25 -23.11 -40.21
CA ARG A 212 16.59 -23.51 -41.47
C ARG A 212 17.01 -22.64 -42.66
N THR A 213 17.14 -21.33 -42.47
CA THR A 213 17.65 -20.44 -43.53
C THR A 213 19.11 -20.72 -43.89
N LEU A 214 19.95 -21.09 -42.91
CA LEU A 214 21.35 -21.45 -43.19
C LEU A 214 21.45 -22.80 -43.92
N GLU A 215 20.67 -23.80 -43.50
CA GLU A 215 20.58 -25.09 -44.19
C GLU A 215 20.09 -24.93 -45.63
N TYR A 216 19.07 -24.09 -45.87
CA TYR A 216 18.59 -23.78 -47.22
C TYR A 216 19.63 -23.02 -48.05
N ARG A 217 20.40 -22.12 -47.43
CA ARG A 217 21.49 -21.41 -48.10
C ARG A 217 22.58 -22.38 -48.57
N ASP A 218 23.01 -23.30 -47.70
CA ASP A 218 24.04 -24.29 -48.03
C ASP A 218 23.56 -25.32 -49.08
N GLU A 219 22.25 -25.56 -49.18
CA GLU A 219 21.65 -26.50 -50.14
C GLU A 219 21.43 -25.90 -51.54
N TYR A 220 21.28 -24.57 -51.65
CA TYR A 220 20.92 -23.88 -52.90
C TYR A 220 21.89 -22.79 -53.36
N GLU A 221 22.89 -22.39 -52.57
CA GLU A 221 24.02 -21.61 -53.09
C GLU A 221 24.85 -22.50 -54.00
N ASP A 222 24.72 -22.27 -55.31
CA ASP A 222 25.59 -22.84 -56.33
C ASP A 222 27.04 -22.49 -55.96
N PRO A 223 27.96 -23.47 -55.81
CA PRO A 223 29.37 -23.22 -55.52
C PRO A 223 30.01 -22.17 -56.44
N LEU A 224 29.45 -21.98 -57.64
CA LEU A 224 29.88 -20.97 -58.61
C LEU A 224 29.57 -19.52 -58.20
N GLU A 225 28.52 -19.28 -57.41
CA GLU A 225 28.14 -17.94 -56.97
C GLU A 225 29.03 -17.47 -55.81
N GLN A 226 29.39 -18.36 -54.88
CA GLN A 226 30.31 -18.08 -53.78
C GLN A 226 31.74 -17.79 -54.29
N ASP A 227 32.22 -18.57 -55.27
CA ASP A 227 33.51 -18.37 -55.94
C ASP A 227 33.56 -17.03 -56.70
N TRP A 228 32.42 -16.49 -57.12
CA TRP A 228 32.34 -15.16 -57.73
C TRP A 228 32.50 -14.03 -56.71
N TYR A 229 31.87 -14.13 -55.53
CA TYR A 229 32.03 -13.15 -54.45
C TYR A 229 33.44 -13.16 -53.84
N ASP A 230 34.01 -14.35 -53.61
CA ASP A 230 35.38 -14.50 -53.08
C ASP A 230 36.43 -13.97 -54.08
N ARG A 231 36.19 -14.11 -55.39
CA ARG A 231 37.03 -13.48 -56.43
C ARG A 231 36.96 -11.95 -56.41
N ILE A 232 35.80 -11.35 -56.12
CA ILE A 232 35.68 -9.88 -56.03
C ILE A 232 36.41 -9.35 -54.79
N GLU A 233 36.38 -10.06 -53.66
CA GLU A 233 37.06 -9.63 -52.42
C GLU A 233 38.58 -9.81 -52.49
N THR A 234 39.08 -10.77 -53.29
CA THR A 234 40.52 -11.05 -53.44
C THR A 234 41.17 -10.37 -54.64
N MET A 235 40.40 -9.67 -55.47
CA MET A 235 40.94 -8.82 -56.54
C MET A 235 41.84 -7.73 -55.94
N PRO A 236 43.09 -7.57 -56.42
CA PRO A 236 43.96 -6.47 -56.01
C PRO A 236 43.23 -5.15 -56.16
N GLN A 237 43.33 -4.28 -55.15
CA GLN A 237 42.87 -2.90 -55.23
C GLN A 237 43.79 -2.11 -56.18
N GLU A 238 43.75 -2.42 -57.47
CA GLU A 238 44.29 -1.53 -58.48
C GLU A 238 43.26 -0.46 -58.84
N GLU A 239 43.81 0.74 -58.92
CA GLU A 239 43.16 2.04 -58.96
C GLU A 239 42.39 2.21 -60.28
N ASN A 240 41.10 2.56 -60.18
CA ASN A 240 40.19 2.93 -61.27
C ASN A 240 39.94 1.85 -62.36
N ASP A 241 39.06 0.89 -62.04
CA ASP A 241 38.35 0.11 -63.05
C ASP A 241 36.96 0.75 -63.34
N PRO A 242 36.78 1.44 -64.48
CA PRO A 242 35.55 2.14 -64.81
C PRO A 242 34.33 1.22 -64.98
N GLU A 243 34.50 -0.08 -65.26
CA GLU A 243 33.36 -1.02 -65.34
C GLU A 243 32.72 -1.26 -63.98
N ARG A 244 33.53 -1.21 -62.90
CA ARG A 244 33.05 -1.38 -61.52
C ARG A 244 32.18 -0.22 -61.07
N ASP A 245 32.56 1.00 -61.42
CA ASP A 245 31.82 2.20 -61.05
C ASP A 245 30.49 2.29 -61.82
N GLU A 246 30.49 1.96 -63.12
CA GLU A 246 29.23 1.85 -63.87
C GLU A 246 28.29 0.78 -63.31
N TRP A 247 28.84 -0.36 -62.85
CA TRP A 247 28.01 -1.39 -62.23
C TRP A 247 27.42 -0.94 -60.89
N ARG A 248 28.22 -0.27 -60.03
CA ARG A 248 27.74 0.29 -58.75
C ARG A 248 26.66 1.35 -58.97
N GLU A 249 26.79 2.14 -60.02
CA GLU A 249 25.82 3.17 -60.36
C GLU A 249 24.53 2.56 -60.92
N ARG A 250 24.62 1.55 -61.79
CA ARG A 250 23.44 0.81 -62.30
C ARG A 250 22.64 0.08 -61.22
N ASN A 251 23.29 -0.36 -60.14
CA ASN A 251 22.64 -1.17 -59.10
C ASN A 251 22.42 -0.43 -57.78
N ARG A 252 22.65 0.90 -57.75
CA ARG A 252 22.47 1.72 -56.55
C ARG A 252 21.03 1.66 -55.99
N ASP A 253 20.06 1.51 -56.88
CA ASP A 253 18.64 1.63 -56.54
C ASP A 253 17.98 0.28 -56.16
N LEU A 254 18.76 -0.80 -56.10
CA LEU A 254 18.29 -2.15 -55.73
C LEU A 254 18.48 -2.48 -54.23
N LYS A 255 18.79 -1.49 -53.38
CA LYS A 255 18.91 -1.64 -51.91
C LYS A 255 17.71 -1.10 -51.16
#